data_AF-A0A5M9JQP0-F1
#
_entry.id   AF-A0A5M9JQP0-F1
#
_cell.length_a   1.000
_cell.length_b   1.000
_cell.length_c   1.000
_cell.angle_alpha   90.00
_cell.angle_beta   90.00
_cell.angle_gamma   90.00
#
_symmetry.space_group_name_H-M   'P 1'
#
loop_
_entity.id
_entity.type
_entity.pdbx_description
1 polymer ?
#
loop_
_entity_poly.entity_id
_entity_poly.type
_entity_poly.pdbx_seq_one_letter_code
_entity_poly.pdbx_strand_id
1 'polypeptide(L)'
;MKYSIAVAALLAGSAVAAPAAKLNAKQRLAQRNRNAARSDEWYNESWAGAVLSGVYTGVSASFPIPKPAIGTTGETSASEFTASTWIGIDGYNCDNLWQAGVDSTIEKSSGEISYYAWYEWYPADTVVIDLGSLSANDIIAVNLTTSGFNKGTVVMENKSTGKSFTKNISSDNTLCGVSAEWIMEDLSTDSSDIGLASYGSVTFSDAIATTSSKTVGPSGSELLDIEDSANVILTKTSVTDNSVKIAYV
;
A
#
# COMPACT_ATOMS: atom_id res chain seq x y z
N MET A 1 39.58 43.47 -50.38
CA MET A 1 39.55 41.99 -50.38
C MET A 1 38.67 41.56 -49.21
N LYS A 2 37.39 41.29 -49.49
CA LYS A 2 36.77 39.97 -49.72
C LYS A 2 36.20 39.41 -48.40
N TYR A 3 34.86 39.50 -48.31
CA TYR A 3 33.97 38.88 -47.33
C TYR A 3 34.17 37.36 -47.28
N SER A 4 33.87 36.75 -46.13
CA SER A 4 33.12 35.48 -46.08
C SER A 4 32.61 35.20 -44.65
N ILE A 5 31.29 35.26 -44.52
CA ILE A 5 30.50 34.68 -43.43
C ILE A 5 30.44 33.16 -43.68
N ALA A 6 30.83 32.34 -42.71
CA ALA A 6 30.60 30.91 -42.74
C ALA A 6 29.39 30.58 -41.86
N VAL A 7 28.28 30.25 -42.53
CA VAL A 7 27.06 29.70 -41.95
C VAL A 7 27.36 28.25 -41.55
N ALA A 8 27.33 27.94 -40.25
CA ALA A 8 27.32 26.56 -39.78
C ALA A 8 25.89 26.02 -39.87
N ALA A 9 25.69 25.03 -40.73
CA ALA A 9 24.42 24.38 -40.98
C ALA A 9 23.91 23.63 -39.75
N LEU A 10 22.63 23.84 -39.40
CA LEU A 10 21.89 22.91 -38.53
C LEU A 10 21.75 21.57 -39.25
N LEU A 11 22.42 20.54 -38.74
CA LEU A 11 22.07 19.15 -39.05
C LEU A 11 20.85 18.76 -38.21
N ALA A 12 19.68 18.79 -38.82
CA ALA A 12 18.49 18.15 -38.29
C ALA A 12 18.70 16.63 -38.32
N GLY A 13 19.16 16.06 -37.21
CA GLY A 13 19.21 14.61 -37.02
C GLY A 13 17.78 14.06 -36.99
N SER A 14 17.37 13.43 -38.09
CA SER A 14 16.13 12.65 -38.11
C SER A 14 16.35 11.43 -37.21
N ALA A 15 15.76 11.43 -36.01
CA ALA A 15 15.68 10.23 -35.21
C ALA A 15 14.78 9.23 -35.96
N VAL A 16 15.40 8.29 -36.68
CA VAL A 16 14.69 7.13 -37.21
C VAL A 16 14.30 6.30 -36.00
N ALA A 17 13.04 6.38 -35.57
CA ALA A 17 12.51 5.46 -34.60
C ALA A 17 12.67 4.04 -35.16
N ALA A 18 13.58 3.26 -34.59
CA ALA A 18 13.69 1.85 -34.92
C ALA A 18 12.31 1.20 -34.65
N PRO A 19 11.80 0.35 -35.56
CA PRO A 19 10.53 -0.31 -35.33
C PRO A 19 10.65 -1.14 -34.05
N ALA A 20 9.75 -0.92 -33.09
CA ALA A 20 9.66 -1.74 -31.91
C ALA A 20 9.52 -3.20 -32.36
N ALA A 21 10.53 -4.03 -32.08
CA ALA A 21 10.51 -5.42 -32.46
C ALA A 21 9.29 -6.09 -31.82
N LYS A 22 8.38 -6.62 -32.64
CA LYS A 22 7.23 -7.38 -32.14
C LYS A 22 7.77 -8.67 -31.51
N LEU A 23 7.88 -8.67 -30.18
CA LEU A 23 8.25 -9.85 -29.41
C LEU A 23 7.28 -10.99 -29.73
N ASN A 24 7.83 -12.16 -30.04
CA ASN A 24 7.02 -13.34 -30.28
C ASN A 24 6.40 -13.85 -28.98
N ALA A 25 5.40 -14.74 -29.07
CA ALA A 25 4.65 -15.22 -27.91
C ALA A 25 5.56 -15.83 -26.81
N LYS A 26 6.64 -16.54 -27.18
CA LYS A 26 7.60 -17.12 -26.24
C LYS A 26 8.45 -16.06 -25.54
N GLN A 27 8.86 -15.01 -26.25
CA GLN A 27 9.59 -13.89 -25.69
C GLN A 27 8.71 -13.01 -24.80
N ARG A 28 7.44 -12.82 -25.16
CA ARG A 28 6.44 -12.18 -24.30
C ARG A 28 6.17 -12.98 -23.03
N LEU A 29 6.10 -14.32 -23.15
CA LEU A 29 5.97 -15.20 -21.99
C LEU A 29 7.23 -15.16 -21.12
N ALA A 30 8.42 -15.16 -21.73
CA ALA A 30 9.69 -15.07 -21.01
C ALA A 30 9.90 -13.69 -20.36
N GLN A 31 9.42 -12.61 -20.97
CA GLN A 31 9.44 -11.27 -20.37
C GLN A 31 8.37 -11.13 -19.28
N ARG A 32 7.17 -11.70 -19.46
CA ARG A 32 6.18 -11.84 -18.37
C ARG A 32 6.76 -12.66 -17.23
N ASN A 33 7.45 -13.76 -17.51
CA ASN A 33 8.08 -14.60 -16.50
C ASN A 33 9.31 -13.94 -15.89
N ARG A 34 10.06 -13.08 -16.59
CA ARG A 34 11.14 -12.28 -16.02
C ARG A 34 10.63 -11.10 -15.18
N ASN A 35 9.47 -10.53 -15.54
CA ASN A 35 8.79 -9.52 -14.73
C ASN A 35 8.06 -10.16 -13.53
N ALA A 36 7.57 -11.39 -13.67
CA ALA A 36 7.01 -12.19 -12.59
C ALA A 36 8.09 -12.87 -11.72
N ALA A 37 9.30 -13.07 -12.24
CA ALA A 37 10.47 -13.58 -11.50
C ALA A 37 11.40 -12.47 -11.02
N ARG A 38 10.92 -11.22 -11.02
CA ARG A 38 11.49 -10.13 -10.22
C ARG A 38 10.61 -9.83 -9.00
N SER A 39 9.87 -10.83 -8.54
CA SER A 39 9.41 -10.88 -7.15
C SER A 39 10.53 -11.57 -6.38
N ASP A 40 11.50 -10.79 -5.89
CA ASP A 40 12.14 -11.19 -4.64
C ASP A 40 10.99 -11.08 -3.61
N GLU A 41 10.17 -12.13 -3.50
CA GLU A 41 9.08 -12.20 -2.52
C GLU A 41 9.74 -12.12 -1.15
N TRP A 42 9.54 -10.99 -0.47
CA TRP A 42 10.09 -10.77 0.85
C TRP A 42 9.03 -11.14 1.87
N TYR A 43 9.25 -12.21 2.60
CA TYR A 43 8.37 -12.59 3.69
C TYR A 43 8.74 -11.84 4.96
N ASN A 44 7.73 -11.42 5.71
CA ASN A 44 7.89 -10.91 7.06
C ASN A 44 6.72 -11.42 7.92
N GLU A 45 6.77 -11.12 9.21
CA GLU A 45 5.81 -11.65 10.19
C GLU A 45 4.54 -10.81 10.34
N SER A 46 4.42 -9.64 9.70
CA SER A 46 3.32 -8.70 9.99
C SER A 46 2.69 -7.98 8.80
N TRP A 47 3.43 -7.68 7.73
CA TRP A 47 2.96 -6.86 6.62
C TRP A 47 2.91 -7.64 5.30
N ALA A 48 1.72 -7.65 4.69
CA ALA A 48 1.52 -8.02 3.31
C ALA A 48 1.18 -6.78 2.48
N GLY A 49 1.80 -6.62 1.31
CA GLY A 49 1.49 -5.50 0.44
C GLY A 49 2.65 -5.00 -0.39
N ALA A 50 2.55 -3.75 -0.83
CA ALA A 50 3.52 -3.15 -1.74
C ALA A 50 4.18 -1.94 -1.10
N VAL A 51 5.51 -1.90 -1.13
CA VAL A 51 6.31 -0.79 -0.61
C VAL A 51 7.12 -0.17 -1.74
N LEU A 52 6.96 1.13 -1.94
CA LEU A 52 7.83 1.91 -2.81
C LEU A 52 8.95 2.54 -1.98
N SER A 53 10.20 2.37 -2.41
CA SER A 53 11.34 3.10 -1.86
C SER A 53 11.65 4.35 -2.68
N GLY A 54 11.79 5.50 -2.03
CA GLY A 54 11.99 6.80 -2.68
C GLY A 54 11.58 7.95 -1.78
N VAL A 55 11.65 9.19 -2.28
CA VAL A 55 11.21 10.36 -1.47
C VAL A 55 9.75 10.69 -1.74
N TYR A 56 8.89 10.45 -0.75
CA TYR A 56 7.44 10.61 -0.86
C TYR A 56 6.88 11.64 0.13
N THR A 57 5.96 12.46 -0.36
CA THR A 57 5.25 13.48 0.41
C THR A 57 3.74 13.22 0.47
N GLY A 58 3.29 12.10 -0.10
CA GLY A 58 1.90 11.69 -0.03
C GLY A 58 1.69 10.27 -0.54
N VAL A 59 0.61 9.64 -0.09
CA VAL A 59 0.14 8.33 -0.53
C VAL A 59 -1.38 8.33 -0.53
N SER A 60 -1.99 7.66 -1.51
CA SER A 60 -3.44 7.53 -1.59
C SER A 60 -3.86 6.20 -2.20
N ALA A 61 -5.04 5.73 -1.82
CA ALA A 61 -5.75 4.64 -2.51
C ALA A 61 -7.23 4.65 -2.11
N SER A 62 -8.01 3.81 -2.79
CA SER A 62 -9.32 3.36 -2.30
C SER A 62 -9.35 1.85 -2.14
N PHE A 63 -10.04 1.33 -1.14
CA PHE A 63 -10.19 -0.11 -0.92
C PHE A 63 -11.56 -0.43 -0.33
N PRO A 64 -12.13 -1.62 -0.60
CA PRO A 64 -13.30 -2.10 0.13
C PRO A 64 -12.90 -2.52 1.55
N ILE A 65 -13.73 -2.23 2.55
CA ILE A 65 -13.60 -2.86 3.88
C ILE A 65 -13.81 -4.38 3.70
N PRO A 66 -12.82 -5.23 4.01
CA PRO A 66 -13.01 -6.67 3.91
C PRO A 66 -14.03 -7.15 4.96
N LYS A 67 -14.74 -8.22 4.64
CA LYS A 67 -15.48 -8.94 5.68
C LYS A 67 -14.51 -9.91 6.37
N PRO A 68 -14.23 -9.76 7.67
CA PRO A 68 -13.33 -10.66 8.37
C PRO A 68 -14.02 -12.01 8.61
N ALA A 69 -13.21 -13.07 8.60
CA ALA A 69 -13.59 -14.41 9.01
C ALA A 69 -12.46 -15.00 9.86
N ILE A 70 -12.79 -16.03 10.64
CA ILE A 70 -11.81 -16.77 11.43
C ILE A 70 -10.71 -17.31 10.50
N GLY A 71 -9.45 -17.04 10.85
CA GLY A 71 -8.30 -17.55 10.13
C GLY A 71 -8.36 -19.07 10.00
N THR A 72 -8.04 -19.58 8.82
CA THR A 72 -8.07 -21.02 8.51
C THR A 72 -6.67 -21.63 8.47
N THR A 73 -5.65 -20.79 8.43
CA THR A 73 -4.23 -21.08 8.23
C THR A 73 -3.43 -20.14 9.12
N GLY A 74 -2.48 -20.67 9.92
CA GLY A 74 -1.78 -19.89 10.94
C GLY A 74 -2.71 -19.40 12.05
N GLU A 75 -2.22 -19.26 13.28
CA GLU A 75 -2.88 -18.48 14.34
C GLU A 75 -4.34 -18.87 14.70
N THR A 76 -4.77 -20.07 14.30
CA THR A 76 -6.18 -20.47 14.39
C THR A 76 -6.69 -20.60 15.82
N SER A 77 -5.81 -20.53 16.82
CA SER A 77 -6.14 -20.55 18.25
C SER A 77 -6.59 -19.19 18.81
N ALA A 78 -6.38 -18.08 18.10
CA ALA A 78 -6.69 -16.75 18.61
C ALA A 78 -8.16 -16.58 19.02
N SER A 79 -8.41 -15.68 19.99
CA SER A 79 -9.78 -15.32 20.41
C SER A 79 -10.46 -14.33 19.47
N GLU A 80 -9.69 -13.43 18.89
CA GLU A 80 -10.14 -12.45 17.91
C GLU A 80 -9.30 -12.56 16.65
N PHE A 81 -9.90 -12.22 15.51
CA PHE A 81 -9.20 -12.20 14.23
C PHE A 81 -9.41 -10.85 13.57
N THR A 82 -8.31 -10.17 13.26
CA THR A 82 -8.34 -8.82 12.68
C THR A 82 -7.68 -8.81 11.31
N ALA A 83 -8.30 -8.08 10.38
CA ALA A 83 -7.67 -7.65 9.14
C ALA A 83 -7.51 -6.12 9.21
N SER A 84 -6.27 -5.65 9.35
CA SER A 84 -5.96 -4.22 9.31
C SER A 84 -5.60 -3.81 7.88
N THR A 85 -6.36 -2.88 7.29
CA THR A 85 -6.16 -2.40 5.92
C THR A 85 -5.79 -0.93 5.94
N TRP A 86 -4.58 -0.58 5.52
CA TRP A 86 -4.09 0.80 5.63
C TRP A 86 -3.12 1.21 4.51
N ILE A 87 -2.87 2.51 4.41
CA ILE A 87 -1.81 3.10 3.59
C ILE A 87 -0.89 3.95 4.46
N GLY A 88 0.37 4.07 4.07
CA GLY A 88 1.38 4.73 4.90
C GLY A 88 2.49 5.44 4.13
N ILE A 89 3.20 6.30 4.86
CA ILE A 89 4.53 6.80 4.53
C ILE A 89 5.47 6.41 5.67
N ASP A 90 6.61 5.85 5.32
CA ASP A 90 7.67 5.32 6.22
C ASP A 90 7.32 4.01 6.93
N GLY A 91 7.84 3.75 8.13
CA GLY A 91 7.84 2.43 8.79
C GLY A 91 8.76 1.40 8.12
N TYR A 92 8.88 1.42 6.78
CA TYR A 92 9.86 0.64 6.04
C TYR A 92 11.18 1.41 5.90
N ASN A 93 12.26 0.90 6.51
CA ASN A 93 13.56 1.57 6.62
C ASN A 93 13.53 2.92 7.37
N CYS A 94 12.51 3.16 8.19
CA CYS A 94 12.39 4.34 9.05
C CYS A 94 11.57 3.99 10.29
N ASP A 95 12.00 4.45 11.47
CA ASP A 95 11.37 4.08 12.75
C ASP A 95 10.02 4.79 13.01
N ASN A 96 9.70 5.83 12.24
CA ASN A 96 8.45 6.58 12.35
C ASN A 96 7.53 6.23 11.18
N LEU A 97 6.21 6.26 11.39
CA LEU A 97 5.23 5.89 10.37
C LEU A 97 4.02 6.79 10.44
N TRP A 98 3.60 7.33 9.30
CA TRP A 98 2.37 8.08 9.16
C TRP A 98 1.36 7.28 8.34
N GLN A 99 0.29 6.82 8.98
CA GLN A 99 -0.61 5.81 8.42
C GLN A 99 -2.08 6.04 8.79
N ALA A 100 -2.97 5.50 7.98
CA ALA A 100 -4.41 5.51 8.23
C ALA A 100 -5.12 4.38 7.50
N GLY A 101 -6.17 3.85 8.13
CA GLY A 101 -6.82 2.64 7.66
C GLY A 101 -8.11 2.29 8.38
N VAL A 102 -8.53 1.06 8.16
CA VAL A 102 -9.69 0.43 8.80
C VAL A 102 -9.29 -0.94 9.31
N ASP A 103 -9.64 -1.20 10.56
CA ASP A 103 -9.56 -2.54 11.13
C ASP A 103 -10.91 -3.22 11.02
N SER A 104 -10.89 -4.49 10.65
CA SER A 104 -12.06 -5.36 10.55
C SER A 104 -11.82 -6.58 11.43
N THR A 105 -12.56 -6.70 12.53
CA THR A 105 -12.35 -7.74 13.54
C THR A 105 -13.55 -8.65 13.65
N ILE A 106 -13.30 -9.94 13.86
CA ILE A 106 -14.32 -10.92 14.23
C ILE A 106 -13.93 -11.62 15.53
N GLU A 107 -14.85 -11.63 16.49
CA GLU A 107 -14.68 -12.41 17.72
C GLU A 107 -15.03 -13.88 17.45
N LYS A 108 -14.11 -14.81 17.74
CA LYS A 108 -14.28 -16.23 17.45
C LYS A 108 -15.44 -16.87 18.20
N SER A 109 -15.70 -16.41 19.43
CA SER A 109 -16.68 -17.03 20.33
C SER A 109 -18.12 -16.72 19.94
N SER A 110 -18.39 -15.47 19.55
CA SER A 110 -19.72 -14.93 19.28
C SER A 110 -20.01 -14.81 17.78
N GLY A 111 -18.97 -14.68 16.96
CA GLY A 111 -19.08 -14.30 15.55
C GLY A 111 -19.45 -12.83 15.35
N GLU A 112 -19.37 -12.00 16.39
CA GLU A 112 -19.57 -10.56 16.30
C GLU A 112 -18.47 -9.93 15.46
N ILE A 113 -18.87 -9.03 14.56
CA ILE A 113 -17.95 -8.32 13.67
C ILE A 113 -18.00 -6.83 14.00
N SER A 114 -16.82 -6.23 14.16
CA SER A 114 -16.64 -4.81 14.38
C SER A 114 -15.71 -4.21 13.33
N TYR A 115 -15.91 -2.92 13.06
CA TYR A 115 -15.08 -2.14 12.16
C TYR A 115 -14.80 -0.78 12.80
N TYR A 116 -13.57 -0.29 12.70
CA TYR A 116 -13.27 1.09 13.04
C TYR A 116 -12.23 1.68 12.09
N ALA A 117 -12.43 2.95 11.76
CA ALA A 117 -11.46 3.74 11.00
C ALA A 117 -10.53 4.48 11.95
N TRP A 118 -9.28 4.65 11.54
CA TRP A 118 -8.24 5.21 12.39
C TRP A 118 -7.15 5.92 11.58
N TYR A 119 -6.39 6.78 12.26
CA TYR A 119 -5.09 7.25 11.79
C TYR A 119 -4.07 7.17 12.92
N GLU A 120 -2.79 7.14 12.56
CA GLU A 120 -1.69 7.05 13.52
C GLU A 120 -0.44 7.74 12.98
N TRP A 121 0.23 8.47 13.87
CA TRP A 121 1.60 8.92 13.66
C TRP A 121 2.49 8.17 14.64
N TYR A 122 2.88 6.96 14.27
CA TYR A 122 3.71 6.08 15.09
C TYR A 122 5.02 6.81 15.46
N PRO A 123 5.51 6.69 16.71
CA PRO A 123 5.06 5.79 17.79
C PRO A 123 3.96 6.35 18.72
N ALA A 124 3.23 7.40 18.34
CA ALA A 124 2.08 7.84 19.13
C ALA A 124 0.90 6.88 18.98
N ASP A 125 0.03 6.82 19.99
CA ASP A 125 -1.15 5.93 19.97
C ASP A 125 -2.06 6.17 18.75
N THR A 126 -2.63 5.09 18.23
CA THR A 126 -3.67 5.10 17.21
C THR A 126 -4.88 5.94 17.64
N VAL A 127 -5.40 6.76 16.73
CA VAL A 127 -6.58 7.59 16.98
C VAL A 127 -7.75 7.11 16.14
N VAL A 128 -8.78 6.57 16.80
CA VAL A 128 -10.05 6.18 16.18
C VAL A 128 -10.82 7.42 15.71
N ILE A 129 -11.42 7.34 14.53
CA ILE A 129 -12.18 8.43 13.91
C ILE A 129 -13.62 8.02 13.59
N ASP A 130 -14.51 9.00 13.58
CA ASP A 130 -15.89 8.82 13.10
C ASP A 130 -15.95 8.99 11.58
N LEU A 131 -16.00 7.85 10.88
CA LEU A 131 -16.29 7.78 9.44
C LEU A 131 -17.71 7.27 9.16
N GLY A 132 -18.61 7.43 10.14
CA GLY A 132 -19.98 6.95 10.11
C GLY A 132 -20.07 5.45 10.41
N SER A 133 -21.26 4.88 10.22
CA SER A 133 -21.44 3.43 10.26
C SER A 133 -20.62 2.79 9.14
N LEU A 134 -19.71 1.89 9.52
CA LEU A 134 -18.89 1.12 8.59
C LEU A 134 -19.50 -0.26 8.37
N SER A 135 -19.36 -0.79 7.16
CA SER A 135 -19.80 -2.13 6.81
C SER A 135 -18.90 -2.77 5.77
N ALA A 136 -18.85 -4.09 5.75
CA ALA A 136 -18.13 -4.83 4.72
C ALA A 136 -18.55 -4.37 3.30
N ASN A 137 -17.56 -4.23 2.43
CA ASN A 137 -17.65 -3.72 1.06
C ASN A 137 -17.91 -2.22 0.93
N ASP A 138 -17.98 -1.46 2.02
CA ASP A 138 -17.88 0.00 1.91
C ASP A 138 -16.54 0.38 1.28
N ILE A 139 -16.57 1.33 0.35
CA ILE A 139 -15.35 1.78 -0.33
C ILE A 139 -14.75 2.94 0.46
N ILE A 140 -13.60 2.72 1.06
CA ILE A 140 -12.85 3.73 1.80
C ILE A 140 -11.79 4.31 0.90
N ALA A 141 -11.77 5.64 0.79
CA ALA A 141 -10.67 6.36 0.17
C ALA A 141 -9.82 7.02 1.26
N VAL A 142 -8.50 6.83 1.17
CA VAL A 142 -7.53 7.40 2.09
C VAL A 142 -6.52 8.20 1.28
N ASN A 143 -6.19 9.40 1.76
CA ASN A 143 -5.14 10.24 1.22
C ASN A 143 -4.36 10.86 2.38
N LEU A 144 -3.08 10.50 2.45
CA LEU A 144 -2.12 11.04 3.40
C LEU A 144 -1.15 11.96 2.68
N THR A 145 -0.85 13.11 3.27
CA THR A 145 0.23 13.99 2.81
C THR A 145 1.10 14.43 3.97
N THR A 146 2.33 14.80 3.67
CA THR A 146 3.26 15.38 4.64
C THR A 146 3.92 16.66 4.10
N SER A 147 4.22 17.58 5.02
CA SER A 147 4.94 18.82 4.75
C SER A 147 6.05 18.98 5.79
N GLY A 148 7.30 19.07 5.31
CA GLY A 148 8.48 19.11 6.18
C GLY A 148 8.70 17.85 7.01
N PHE A 149 8.01 16.74 6.68
CA PHE A 149 8.12 15.44 7.33
C PHE A 149 7.74 15.40 8.82
N ASN A 150 7.25 16.51 9.38
CA ASN A 150 6.78 16.60 10.77
C ASN A 150 5.36 17.18 10.88
N LYS A 151 4.71 17.43 9.74
CA LYS A 151 3.31 17.83 9.64
C LYS A 151 2.65 16.94 8.62
N GLY A 152 1.43 16.50 8.90
CA GLY A 152 0.66 15.69 7.97
C GLY A 152 -0.80 16.08 7.90
N THR A 153 -1.41 15.67 6.81
CA THR A 153 -2.86 15.72 6.62
C THR A 153 -3.34 14.32 6.33
N VAL A 154 -4.37 13.88 7.05
CA VAL A 154 -5.16 12.70 6.72
C VAL A 154 -6.51 13.17 6.18
N VAL A 155 -6.90 12.62 5.03
CA VAL A 155 -8.24 12.69 4.49
C VAL A 155 -8.73 11.26 4.30
N MET A 156 -9.85 10.92 4.94
CA MET A 156 -10.54 9.65 4.77
C MET A 156 -11.98 9.90 4.36
N GLU A 157 -12.50 9.10 3.45
CA GLU A 157 -13.88 9.15 2.99
C GLU A 157 -14.43 7.74 2.87
N ASN A 158 -15.57 7.46 3.52
CA ASN A 158 -16.40 6.33 3.15
C ASN A 158 -17.23 6.75 1.93
N LYS A 159 -16.75 6.41 0.73
CA LYS A 159 -17.39 6.75 -0.56
C LYS A 159 -18.77 6.11 -0.70
N SER A 160 -19.06 5.03 0.01
CA SER A 160 -20.38 4.38 -0.01
C SER A 160 -21.44 5.20 0.72
N THR A 161 -21.04 5.96 1.76
CA THR A 161 -21.96 6.76 2.58
C THR A 161 -21.79 8.28 2.38
N GLY A 162 -20.68 8.72 1.78
CA GLY A 162 -20.29 10.12 1.61
C GLY A 162 -19.75 10.78 2.88
N LYS A 163 -19.59 10.04 3.97
CA LYS A 163 -19.02 10.57 5.22
C LYS A 163 -17.51 10.70 5.07
N SER A 164 -16.98 11.86 5.44
CA SER A 164 -15.55 12.17 5.35
C SER A 164 -14.99 12.70 6.66
N PHE A 165 -13.69 12.54 6.81
CA PHE A 165 -12.88 13.03 7.90
C PHE A 165 -11.60 13.66 7.35
N THR A 166 -11.27 14.86 7.86
CA THR A 166 -10.02 15.55 7.51
C THR A 166 -9.37 16.08 8.77
N LYS A 167 -8.06 15.83 8.93
CA LYS A 167 -7.30 16.33 10.07
C LYS A 167 -5.89 16.72 9.65
N ASN A 168 -5.44 17.87 10.15
CA ASN A 168 -4.04 18.28 10.12
C ASN A 168 -3.40 17.97 11.48
N ILE A 169 -2.21 17.36 11.46
CA ILE A 169 -1.45 16.96 12.64
C ILE A 169 -0.02 17.50 12.51
N SER A 170 0.61 17.71 13.66
CA SER A 170 2.05 17.95 13.78
C SER A 170 2.61 16.95 14.78
N SER A 171 3.81 16.47 14.53
CA SER A 171 4.48 15.46 15.36
C SER A 171 5.92 15.90 15.62
N ASP A 172 6.41 15.59 16.82
CA ASP A 172 7.83 15.75 17.15
C ASP A 172 8.68 14.59 16.56
N ASN A 173 8.02 13.48 16.20
CA ASN A 173 8.65 12.33 15.54
C ASN A 173 8.68 12.55 14.03
N THR A 174 9.81 13.00 13.51
CA THR A 174 9.95 13.37 12.09
C THR A 174 10.07 12.12 11.21
N LEU A 175 9.24 12.06 10.17
CA LEU A 175 9.31 11.07 9.10
C LEU A 175 10.65 11.17 8.34
N CYS A 176 11.13 10.06 7.81
CA CYS A 176 12.25 10.02 6.89
C CYS A 176 11.82 10.38 5.46
N GLY A 177 10.56 10.10 5.13
CA GLY A 177 9.95 10.26 3.81
C GLY A 177 10.51 9.31 2.77
N VAL A 178 11.01 8.13 3.16
CA VAL A 178 11.78 7.18 2.35
C VAL A 178 10.94 6.02 1.80
N SER A 179 9.70 5.84 2.26
CA SER A 179 8.77 4.87 1.69
C SER A 179 7.33 5.38 1.54
N ALA A 180 6.57 4.68 0.72
CA ALA A 180 5.12 4.78 0.65
C ALA A 180 4.53 3.39 0.41
N GLU A 181 3.46 3.05 1.11
CA GLU A 181 2.97 1.67 1.15
C GLU A 181 1.45 1.51 1.23
N TRP A 182 1.00 0.32 0.81
CA TRP A 182 -0.40 -0.15 0.85
C TRP A 182 -0.41 -1.56 1.43
N ILE A 183 -0.94 -1.70 2.64
CA ILE A 183 -0.65 -2.85 3.50
C ILE A 183 -1.94 -3.49 4.04
N MET A 184 -1.94 -4.82 4.05
CA MET A 184 -2.72 -5.63 4.98
C MET A 184 -1.79 -6.06 6.09
N GLU A 185 -2.14 -5.78 7.34
CA GLU A 185 -1.28 -6.08 8.49
C GLU A 185 -1.92 -7.14 9.41
N ASP A 186 -1.07 -8.06 9.83
CA ASP A 186 -1.24 -8.84 11.04
C ASP A 186 -0.70 -8.04 12.24
N LEU A 187 -1.61 -7.68 13.14
CA LEU A 187 -1.32 -6.82 14.29
C LEU A 187 -0.55 -7.54 15.40
N SER A 188 -0.56 -8.88 15.42
CA SER A 188 0.04 -9.64 16.51
C SER A 188 0.40 -11.07 16.11
N THR A 189 1.59 -11.21 15.52
CA THR A 189 2.13 -12.50 15.09
C THR A 189 2.10 -13.54 16.22
N ASP A 190 1.53 -14.70 15.92
CA ASP A 190 1.44 -15.90 16.77
C ASP A 190 0.83 -15.66 18.16
N SER A 191 -0.01 -14.64 18.28
CA SER A 191 -0.69 -14.30 19.52
C SER A 191 -1.89 -15.22 19.80
N SER A 192 -2.16 -15.44 21.09
CA SER A 192 -3.39 -16.09 21.53
C SER A 192 -4.60 -15.16 21.52
N ASP A 193 -4.36 -13.86 21.45
CA ASP A 193 -5.39 -12.85 21.68
C ASP A 193 -5.96 -12.36 20.35
N ILE A 194 -5.09 -11.97 19.41
CA ILE A 194 -5.41 -11.47 18.07
C ILE A 194 -4.63 -12.30 17.05
N GLY A 195 -5.32 -12.87 16.07
CA GLY A 195 -4.67 -13.46 14.89
C GLY A 195 -5.11 -12.77 13.60
N LEU A 196 -4.46 -13.09 12.49
CA LEU A 196 -4.80 -12.59 11.17
C LEU A 196 -6.14 -13.16 10.68
N ALA A 197 -7.11 -12.28 10.41
CA ALA A 197 -8.38 -12.68 9.85
C ALA A 197 -8.25 -13.19 8.41
N SER A 198 -9.01 -14.22 8.08
CA SER A 198 -9.27 -14.55 6.68
C SER A 198 -10.15 -13.46 6.06
N TYR A 199 -9.59 -12.63 5.20
CA TYR A 199 -10.29 -11.53 4.51
C TYR A 199 -10.57 -11.82 3.02
N GLY A 200 -10.22 -13.01 2.54
CA GLY A 200 -10.32 -13.36 1.12
C GLY A 200 -9.31 -12.56 0.28
N SER A 201 -9.72 -11.42 -0.26
CA SER A 201 -8.77 -10.52 -0.94
C SER A 201 -9.22 -9.06 -0.89
N VAL A 202 -8.25 -8.16 -0.65
CA VAL A 202 -8.43 -6.71 -0.75
C VAL A 202 -7.67 -6.20 -1.97
N THR A 203 -8.22 -5.19 -2.63
CA THR A 203 -7.51 -4.47 -3.71
C THR A 203 -7.57 -2.98 -3.42
N PHE A 204 -6.39 -2.41 -3.17
CA PHE A 204 -6.18 -0.98 -3.21
C PHE A 204 -6.23 -0.54 -4.68
N SER A 205 -7.27 0.19 -5.06
CA SER A 205 -7.42 0.82 -6.37
C SER A 205 -7.00 2.29 -6.33
N ASP A 206 -6.71 2.87 -7.49
CA ASP A 206 -6.23 4.25 -7.62
C ASP A 206 -5.02 4.51 -6.70
N ALA A 207 -4.17 3.49 -6.55
CA ALA A 207 -3.01 3.49 -5.68
C ALA A 207 -1.93 4.41 -6.26
N ILE A 208 -1.60 5.47 -5.53
CA ILE A 208 -0.67 6.51 -5.97
C ILE A 208 0.21 6.96 -4.80
N ALA A 209 1.51 7.07 -5.04
CA ALA A 209 2.45 7.77 -4.18
C ALA A 209 2.85 9.11 -4.84
N THR A 210 2.98 10.15 -4.03
CA THR A 210 3.28 11.52 -4.45
C THR A 210 4.71 11.88 -4.06
N THR A 211 5.49 12.35 -5.02
CA THR A 211 6.81 12.96 -4.81
C THR A 211 6.68 14.48 -4.92
N SER A 212 7.77 15.21 -4.71
CA SER A 212 7.80 16.67 -4.89
C SER A 212 7.48 17.16 -6.31
N SER A 213 7.54 16.30 -7.32
CA SER A 213 7.41 16.70 -8.74
C SER A 213 6.38 15.91 -9.55
N LYS A 214 5.98 14.73 -9.09
CA LYS A 214 5.09 13.82 -9.82
C LYS A 214 4.40 12.83 -8.88
N THR A 215 3.38 12.19 -9.41
CA THR A 215 2.78 10.98 -8.85
C THR A 215 3.32 9.74 -9.56
N VAL A 216 3.36 8.62 -8.85
CA VAL A 216 3.72 7.29 -9.36
C VAL A 216 2.76 6.26 -8.78
N GLY A 217 2.47 5.18 -9.51
CA GLY A 217 1.74 4.03 -8.98
C GLY A 217 2.68 2.95 -8.41
N PRO A 218 2.15 1.82 -7.92
CA PRO A 218 2.90 0.77 -7.20
C PRO A 218 3.72 -0.16 -8.12
N SER A 219 3.84 0.16 -9.41
CA SER A 219 4.65 -0.64 -10.34
C SER A 219 6.13 -0.54 -9.96
N GLY A 220 6.74 -1.69 -9.70
CA GLY A 220 8.14 -1.77 -9.26
C GLY A 220 8.34 -1.62 -7.75
N SER A 221 7.26 -1.63 -6.95
CA SER A 221 7.33 -1.84 -5.51
C SER A 221 8.01 -3.15 -5.14
N GLU A 222 8.64 -3.16 -3.97
CA GLU A 222 8.91 -4.39 -3.25
C GLU A 222 7.59 -4.98 -2.75
N LEU A 223 7.43 -6.30 -2.91
CA LEU A 223 6.21 -6.99 -2.51
C LEU A 223 6.50 -7.79 -1.24
N LEU A 224 5.70 -7.54 -0.22
CA LEU A 224 5.73 -8.20 1.07
C LEU A 224 4.57 -9.18 1.16
N ASP A 225 4.81 -10.32 1.79
CA ASP A 225 3.77 -11.27 2.17
C ASP A 225 4.01 -11.76 3.60
N ILE A 226 2.92 -12.05 4.33
CA ILE A 226 2.98 -12.51 5.71
C ILE A 226 3.30 -14.00 5.73
N GLU A 227 4.29 -14.35 6.54
CA GLU A 227 4.68 -15.70 6.91
C GLU A 227 4.71 -15.80 8.44
N ASP A 228 4.03 -16.81 9.00
CA ASP A 228 4.04 -17.03 10.45
C ASP A 228 5.38 -17.64 10.93
N SER A 229 5.61 -17.74 12.26
CA SER A 229 6.86 -18.31 12.78
C SER A 229 7.08 -19.80 12.42
N ALA A 230 6.05 -20.49 11.95
CA ALA A 230 6.13 -21.86 11.45
C ALA A 230 6.49 -21.93 9.95
N ASN A 231 6.79 -20.79 9.31
CA ASN A 231 7.04 -20.64 7.87
C ASN A 231 5.81 -20.99 7.02
N VAL A 232 4.61 -20.71 7.53
CA VAL A 232 3.37 -20.82 6.78
C VAL A 232 3.05 -19.47 6.16
N ILE A 233 3.05 -19.44 4.82
CA ILE A 233 2.65 -18.25 4.06
C ILE A 233 1.15 -18.04 4.23
N LEU A 234 0.76 -16.85 4.70
CA LEU A 234 -0.62 -16.48 4.98
C LEU A 234 -1.20 -15.52 3.94
N THR A 235 -0.35 -14.85 3.16
CA THR A 235 -0.81 -13.93 2.11
C THR A 235 -0.13 -14.09 0.78
N LYS A 236 -0.72 -13.47 -0.25
CA LYS A 236 -0.13 -13.30 -1.56
C LYS A 236 -0.41 -11.94 -2.15
N THR A 237 0.65 -11.22 -2.52
CA THR A 237 0.56 -9.87 -3.05
C THR A 237 0.84 -9.81 -4.56
N SER A 238 0.16 -8.89 -5.24
CA SER A 238 0.42 -8.56 -6.63
C SER A 238 0.09 -7.11 -6.93
N VAL A 239 0.79 -6.52 -7.91
CA VAL A 239 0.60 -5.12 -8.31
C VAL A 239 0.30 -4.97 -9.78
N THR A 240 -0.40 -3.89 -10.10
CA THR A 240 -0.49 -3.32 -11.46
C THR A 240 0.11 -1.91 -11.44
N ASP A 241 -0.05 -1.15 -12.53
CA ASP A 241 0.42 0.23 -12.57
C ASP A 241 -0.36 1.17 -11.63
N ASN A 242 -1.55 0.78 -11.14
CA ASN A 242 -2.40 1.62 -10.30
C ASN A 242 -3.16 0.86 -9.20
N SER A 243 -2.79 -0.39 -8.92
CA SER A 243 -3.45 -1.19 -7.89
C SER A 243 -2.51 -2.12 -7.16
N VAL A 244 -2.82 -2.39 -5.89
CA VAL A 244 -2.18 -3.43 -5.07
C VAL A 244 -3.27 -4.40 -4.65
N LYS A 245 -3.13 -5.69 -4.99
CA LYS A 245 -4.05 -6.74 -4.58
C LYS A 245 -3.34 -7.69 -3.64
N ILE A 246 -3.95 -7.93 -2.49
CA ILE A 246 -3.43 -8.79 -1.43
C ILE A 246 -4.52 -9.82 -1.11
N ALA A 247 -4.17 -11.10 -1.19
CA ALA A 247 -5.07 -12.21 -0.88
C ALA A 247 -4.59 -12.95 0.38
N TYR A 248 -5.53 -13.39 1.21
CA TYR A 248 -5.28 -14.42 2.23
C TYR A 248 -5.22 -15.79 1.54
N VAL A 249 -4.35 -16.71 1.97
CA VAL A 249 -4.13 -18.03 1.32
C VAL A 249 -4.53 -19.25 2.14
#